data_AF-A0A496Q5E8-F1
#
_entry.id   AF-A0A496Q5E8-F1
#
_cell.length_a   1.000
_cell.length_b   1.000
_cell.length_c   1.000
_cell.angle_alpha   90.00
_cell.angle_beta   90.00
_cell.angle_gamma   90.00
#
_symmetry.space_group_name_H-M   'P 1'
#
loop_
_entity.id
_entity.type
_entity.pdbx_description
1 polymer ?
#
loop_
_entity_poly.entity_id
_entity_poly.type
_entity_poly.pdbx_seq_one_letter_code
_entity_poly.pdbx_strand_id
1 'polypeptide(L)'
;MEWILDNFAKLLPVILAVLYFWLNAKKRRPEGEEAEESDGSDETERASRIQEEIRRRILERQRGDSSGPHVEPPVLVEESLHQPQERQARSSERGDLQEAAPDPYEIDQPYEVPQPQTNYQEVLERQARLAERFEEARRRAEARKPSGKDRAASTRRKEARAPRVERVVNPLRAALLSDLKDGVGLKRAILLREVLGEPVGFRRGPQPQK
;
A
#
# COMPACT_ATOMS: atom_id res chain seq x y z
N MET A 1 -0.30 -29.36 29.46
CA MET A 1 -0.67 -29.35 28.01
C MET A 1 -1.19 -30.74 27.57
N GLU A 2 -1.62 -31.58 28.51
CA GLU A 2 -1.83 -33.02 28.26
C GLU A 2 -2.99 -33.37 27.32
N TRP A 3 -3.98 -32.47 27.17
CA TRP A 3 -5.16 -32.68 26.29
C TRP A 3 -4.81 -33.11 24.86
N ILE A 4 -3.68 -32.67 24.31
CA ILE A 4 -3.20 -33.07 22.97
C ILE A 4 -2.65 -34.50 22.94
N LEU A 5 -2.06 -34.98 24.03
CA LEU A 5 -1.50 -36.33 24.15
C LEU A 5 -2.63 -37.36 24.34
N ASP A 6 -3.57 -37.11 25.26
CA ASP A 6 -4.74 -37.97 25.51
C ASP A 6 -5.63 -38.18 24.27
N ASN A 7 -5.65 -37.19 23.37
CA ASN A 7 -6.43 -37.25 22.14
C ASN A 7 -5.59 -37.57 20.90
N PHE A 8 -4.28 -37.77 21.03
CA PHE A 8 -3.39 -38.10 19.90
C PHE A 8 -3.84 -39.36 19.16
N ALA A 9 -4.21 -40.42 19.90
CA ALA A 9 -4.75 -41.66 19.34
C ALA A 9 -6.06 -41.46 18.54
N LYS A 10 -6.87 -40.46 18.91
CA LYS A 10 -8.13 -40.11 18.21
C LYS A 10 -7.89 -39.18 17.03
N LEU A 11 -6.84 -38.36 17.08
CA LEU A 11 -6.43 -37.44 16.02
C LEU A 11 -5.66 -38.15 14.89
N LEU A 12 -4.90 -39.20 15.20
CA LEU A 12 -4.12 -39.99 14.24
C LEU A 12 -4.91 -40.41 12.98
N PRO A 13 -6.10 -41.05 13.06
CA PRO A 13 -6.88 -41.41 11.87
C PRO A 13 -7.39 -40.20 11.07
N VAL A 14 -7.69 -39.07 11.74
CA VAL A 14 -8.13 -37.83 11.07
C VAL A 14 -6.99 -37.21 10.28
N ILE A 15 -5.78 -37.18 10.85
CA ILE A 15 -4.56 -36.69 10.18
C ILE A 15 -4.24 -37.58 8.96
N LEU A 16 -4.30 -38.90 9.11
CA LEU A 16 -4.09 -39.86 8.02
C LEU A 16 -5.12 -39.69 6.89
N ALA A 17 -6.40 -39.51 7.22
CA ALA A 17 -7.46 -39.31 6.22
C ALA A 17 -7.26 -38.02 5.40
N VAL A 18 -6.88 -36.91 6.06
CA VAL A 18 -6.57 -35.64 5.38
C VAL A 18 -5.33 -35.78 4.48
N LEU A 19 -4.27 -36.43 4.97
CA LEU A 19 -3.05 -36.65 4.20
C LEU A 19 -3.30 -37.53 2.95
N TYR A 20 -4.06 -38.62 3.12
CA TYR A 20 -4.45 -39.52 2.03
C TYR A 20 -5.29 -38.81 0.97
N PHE A 21 -6.29 -38.01 1.39
CA PHE A 21 -7.12 -37.22 0.48
C PHE A 21 -6.27 -36.23 -0.34
N TRP A 22 -5.30 -35.57 0.29
CA TRP A 22 -4.43 -34.60 -0.39
C TRP A 22 -3.46 -35.25 -1.38
N LEU A 23 -2.93 -36.45 -1.07
CA LEU A 23 -2.14 -37.25 -2.01
C LEU A 23 -2.95 -37.69 -3.24
N ASN A 24 -4.19 -38.14 -3.04
CA ASN A 24 -5.05 -38.55 -4.15
C ASN A 24 -5.53 -37.38 -5.00
N ALA A 25 -5.87 -36.23 -4.39
CA ALA A 25 -6.25 -35.02 -5.12
C ALA A 25 -5.13 -34.56 -6.08
N LYS A 26 -3.87 -34.63 -5.65
CA LYS A 26 -2.71 -34.25 -6.47
C LYS A 26 -2.48 -35.19 -7.68
N LYS A 27 -2.99 -36.43 -7.65
CA LYS A 27 -2.89 -37.38 -8.78
C LYS A 27 -3.95 -37.19 -9.87
N ARG A 28 -4.99 -36.38 -9.65
CA ARG A 28 -6.06 -36.12 -10.63
C ARG A 28 -5.86 -34.77 -11.31
N ARG A 29 -4.97 -34.72 -12.30
CA ARG A 29 -5.07 -33.76 -13.41
C ARG A 29 -5.91 -34.41 -14.53
N PRO A 30 -6.84 -33.70 -15.17
CA PRO A 30 -7.43 -34.17 -16.41
C PRO A 30 -6.40 -34.05 -17.54
N GLU A 31 -6.41 -35.03 -18.45
CA GLU A 31 -5.76 -34.95 -19.76
C GLU A 31 -6.86 -34.79 -20.81
N GLY A 32 -6.64 -33.95 -21.82
CA GLY A 32 -7.58 -33.69 -22.91
C GLY A 32 -8.60 -32.58 -22.64
N GLU A 33 -8.40 -31.43 -23.29
CA GLU A 33 -9.26 -30.92 -24.38
C GLU A 33 -8.58 -29.67 -25.00
N GLU A 34 -8.82 -29.44 -26.30
CA GLU A 34 -8.15 -28.43 -27.13
C GLU A 34 -9.14 -27.33 -27.55
N ALA A 35 -8.74 -26.04 -27.56
CA ALA A 35 -9.25 -24.99 -28.48
C ALA A 35 -8.63 -23.59 -28.24
N GLU A 36 -8.79 -22.71 -29.24
CA GLU A 36 -8.72 -21.22 -29.22
C GLU A 36 -7.35 -20.54 -28.99
N GLU A 37 -6.51 -20.58 -30.03
CA GLU A 37 -5.38 -19.66 -30.26
C GLU A 37 -5.84 -18.54 -31.24
N SER A 38 -6.30 -17.37 -30.73
CA SER A 38 -6.72 -16.25 -31.60
C SER A 38 -6.72 -14.85 -30.95
N ASP A 39 -7.04 -14.69 -29.66
CA ASP A 39 -7.34 -13.37 -29.07
C ASP A 39 -6.11 -12.60 -28.51
N GLY A 40 -4.93 -13.19 -28.55
CA GLY A 40 -3.73 -12.68 -27.85
C GLY A 40 -2.93 -11.59 -28.58
N SER A 41 -3.05 -11.46 -29.90
CA SER A 41 -2.25 -10.48 -30.68
C SER A 41 -2.67 -9.05 -30.37
N ASP A 42 -3.96 -8.76 -30.51
CA ASP A 42 -4.56 -7.44 -30.42
C ASP A 42 -4.32 -6.77 -29.07
N GLU A 43 -4.34 -7.54 -27.98
CA GLU A 43 -4.04 -7.03 -26.64
C GLU A 43 -2.58 -6.59 -26.51
N THR A 44 -1.63 -7.32 -27.12
CA THR A 44 -0.20 -6.97 -27.04
C THR A 44 0.16 -5.75 -27.87
N GLU A 45 -0.48 -5.52 -29.02
CA GLU A 45 -0.33 -4.29 -29.80
C GLU A 45 -0.89 -3.07 -29.04
N ARG A 46 -2.07 -3.22 -28.43
CA ARG A 46 -2.70 -2.16 -27.61
C ARG A 46 -1.84 -1.84 -26.39
N ALA A 47 -1.31 -2.85 -25.71
CA ALA A 47 -0.42 -2.67 -24.57
C ALA A 47 0.89 -1.95 -24.95
N SER A 48 1.48 -2.29 -26.10
CA SER A 48 2.68 -1.63 -26.62
C SER A 48 2.44 -0.14 -26.89
N ARG A 49 1.34 0.20 -27.57
CA ARG A 49 0.94 1.59 -27.85
C ARG A 49 0.75 2.42 -26.57
N ILE A 50 0.12 1.84 -25.55
CA ILE A 50 -0.08 2.49 -24.24
C ILE A 50 1.26 2.74 -23.54
N GLN A 51 2.20 1.78 -23.60
CA GLN A 51 3.54 1.96 -23.01
C GLN A 51 4.35 3.05 -23.72
N GLU A 52 4.28 3.14 -25.05
CA GLU A 52 4.94 4.22 -25.80
C GLU A 52 4.35 5.60 -25.47
N GLU A 53 3.02 5.71 -25.40
CA GLU A 53 2.36 6.97 -25.04
C GLU A 53 2.71 7.42 -23.61
N ILE A 54 2.72 6.49 -22.63
CA ILE A 54 3.17 6.78 -21.26
C ILE A 54 4.65 7.20 -21.25
N ARG A 55 5.53 6.48 -21.95
CA ARG A 55 6.97 6.77 -21.99
C ARG A 55 7.25 8.14 -22.60
N ARG A 56 6.56 8.49 -23.69
CA ARG A 56 6.59 9.81 -24.30
C ARG A 56 6.12 10.89 -23.32
N ARG A 57 4.98 10.68 -22.66
CA ARG A 57 4.38 11.67 -21.75
C ARG A 57 5.13 11.84 -20.42
N ILE A 58 5.97 10.87 -20.04
CA ILE A 58 6.96 11.01 -18.96
C ILE A 58 8.14 11.87 -19.44
N LEU A 59 8.67 11.62 -20.64
CA LEU A 59 9.76 12.43 -21.22
C LEU A 59 9.35 13.90 -21.43
N GLU A 60 8.12 14.16 -21.89
CA GLU A 60 7.58 15.52 -22.04
C GLU A 60 7.54 16.26 -20.69
N ARG A 61 7.01 15.61 -19.62
CA ARG A 61 7.04 16.16 -18.25
C ARG A 61 8.46 16.36 -17.72
N GLN A 62 9.36 15.41 -17.96
CA GLN A 62 10.74 15.44 -17.47
C GLN A 62 11.62 16.47 -18.20
N ARG A 63 11.23 16.87 -19.41
CA ARG A 63 11.87 17.96 -20.17
C ARG A 63 11.37 19.36 -19.76
N GLY A 64 10.43 19.44 -18.82
CA GLY A 64 10.03 20.70 -18.17
C GLY A 64 8.86 21.44 -18.82
N ASP A 65 8.16 20.86 -19.80
CA ASP A 65 6.97 21.48 -20.39
C ASP A 65 5.73 21.19 -19.53
N SER A 66 5.37 22.13 -18.65
CA SER A 66 4.26 22.05 -17.70
C SER A 66 2.88 22.31 -18.32
N SER A 67 2.64 21.77 -19.52
CA SER A 67 1.40 21.95 -20.29
C SER A 67 0.38 20.83 -20.05
N GLY A 68 -0.31 20.90 -18.91
CA GLY A 68 -1.47 20.04 -18.56
C GLY A 68 -2.26 20.67 -17.41
N PRO A 69 -3.61 20.55 -17.37
CA PRO A 69 -4.47 21.50 -16.68
C PRO A 69 -4.14 21.65 -15.19
N HIS A 70 -3.54 22.79 -14.86
CA HIS A 70 -3.33 23.26 -13.50
C HIS A 70 -4.66 23.76 -12.95
N VAL A 71 -5.12 23.20 -11.83
CA VAL A 71 -6.26 23.77 -11.09
C VAL A 71 -5.71 24.91 -10.23
N GLU A 72 -5.76 26.10 -10.80
CA GLU A 72 -5.21 27.33 -10.24
C GLU A 72 -6.04 27.83 -9.03
N PRO A 73 -5.44 27.96 -7.83
CA PRO A 73 -6.01 28.79 -6.77
C PRO A 73 -5.83 30.27 -7.11
N PRO A 74 -6.77 31.16 -6.76
CA PRO A 74 -6.80 32.53 -7.29
C PRO A 74 -5.59 33.37 -6.89
N VAL A 75 -5.03 34.06 -7.90
CA VAL A 75 -3.86 34.95 -7.80
C VAL A 75 -4.19 36.25 -7.06
N LEU A 76 -3.24 36.75 -6.27
CA LEU A 76 -3.19 38.15 -5.86
C LEU A 76 -1.93 38.84 -6.39
N VAL A 77 -2.18 39.74 -7.34
CA VAL A 77 -1.39 40.91 -7.80
C VAL A 77 -0.84 41.72 -6.60
N GLU A 78 0.22 42.55 -6.62
CA GLU A 78 1.08 43.21 -7.63
C GLU A 78 2.42 43.59 -6.91
N GLU A 79 3.59 43.98 -7.45
CA GLU A 79 4.18 44.29 -8.78
C GLU A 79 5.66 43.79 -8.74
N SER A 80 6.46 43.58 -9.80
CA SER A 80 7.20 44.62 -10.54
C SER A 80 8.15 44.04 -11.60
N LEU A 81 8.45 44.88 -12.60
CA LEU A 81 9.61 44.93 -13.53
C LEU A 81 10.86 44.12 -13.08
N HIS A 82 11.60 43.43 -13.96
CA HIS A 82 12.27 43.99 -15.15
C HIS A 82 12.50 42.99 -16.31
N GLN A 83 12.51 43.55 -17.53
CA GLN A 83 13.08 43.03 -18.77
C GLN A 83 13.92 44.17 -19.40
N PRO A 84 14.69 43.99 -20.49
CA PRO A 84 15.57 42.86 -20.87
C PRO A 84 17.02 43.36 -21.11
N GLN A 85 17.98 42.45 -21.30
CA GLN A 85 19.02 42.65 -22.34
C GLN A 85 19.44 41.33 -22.98
N GLU A 86 19.14 41.20 -24.27
CA GLU A 86 19.87 40.32 -25.17
C GLU A 86 21.25 40.92 -25.46
N ARG A 87 22.28 40.08 -25.62
CA ARG A 87 23.41 40.39 -26.50
C ARG A 87 23.74 39.20 -27.39
N GLN A 88 24.00 39.51 -28.65
CA GLN A 88 24.06 38.53 -29.73
C GLN A 88 25.46 37.89 -29.83
N ALA A 89 25.50 36.73 -30.49
CA ALA A 89 26.72 35.97 -30.73
C ALA A 89 27.77 36.75 -31.54
N ARG A 90 29.04 36.39 -31.36
CA ARG A 90 29.92 36.05 -32.48
C ARG A 90 31.10 35.16 -32.10
N SER A 91 31.59 34.51 -33.16
CA SER A 91 32.64 33.52 -33.29
C SER A 91 34.00 33.81 -32.62
N SER A 92 34.70 32.69 -32.39
CA SER A 92 36.17 32.52 -32.48
C SER A 92 37.08 33.35 -31.55
N GLU A 93 37.84 32.64 -30.72
CA GLU A 93 39.27 32.44 -31.01
C GLU A 93 39.78 31.10 -30.44
N ARG A 94 41.04 30.74 -30.78
CA ARG A 94 41.66 29.44 -30.48
C ARG A 94 42.96 29.67 -29.73
N GLY A 95 42.89 29.70 -28.41
CA GLY A 95 44.05 29.92 -27.53
C GLY A 95 44.01 29.01 -26.30
N ASP A 96 45.17 28.40 -26.03
CA ASP A 96 45.71 27.97 -24.75
C ASP A 96 44.79 27.31 -23.71
N LEU A 97 44.96 25.99 -23.57
CA LEU A 97 44.55 25.24 -22.38
C LEU A 97 45.47 25.59 -21.20
N GLN A 98 45.20 26.74 -20.56
CA GLN A 98 45.84 27.08 -19.29
C GLN A 98 45.02 26.46 -18.15
N GLU A 99 45.60 25.49 -17.46
CA GLU A 99 44.98 24.77 -16.35
C GLU A 99 44.88 25.68 -15.12
N ALA A 100 43.82 26.48 -15.07
CA ALA A 100 43.47 27.28 -13.91
C ALA A 100 43.08 26.34 -12.76
N ALA A 101 43.84 26.38 -11.66
CA ALA A 101 43.43 25.75 -10.42
C ALA A 101 42.07 26.32 -9.98
N PRO A 102 41.12 25.50 -9.50
CA PRO A 102 39.85 26.00 -9.02
C PRO A 102 40.07 26.90 -7.81
N ASP A 103 39.53 28.12 -7.86
CA ASP A 103 39.51 29.00 -6.70
C ASP A 103 38.85 28.27 -5.51
N PRO A 104 39.45 28.32 -4.31
CA PRO A 104 38.82 27.77 -3.12
C PRO A 104 37.61 28.65 -2.77
N TYR A 105 36.41 28.21 -3.16
CA TYR A 105 35.18 28.97 -2.98
C TYR A 105 35.03 29.45 -1.53
N GLU A 106 35.06 30.76 -1.33
CA GLU A 106 34.97 31.38 -0.01
C GLU A 106 33.52 31.27 0.47
N ILE A 107 33.22 30.28 1.33
CA ILE A 107 31.87 30.00 1.83
C ILE A 107 31.52 30.99 2.96
N ASP A 108 31.48 32.27 2.62
CA ASP A 108 31.32 33.38 3.56
C ASP A 108 29.86 33.85 3.68
N GLN A 109 28.94 32.88 3.73
CA GLN A 109 27.58 33.10 4.20
C GLN A 109 27.19 32.02 5.22
N PRO A 110 27.06 32.37 6.52
CA PRO A 110 26.44 31.46 7.48
C PRO A 110 24.98 31.26 7.09
N TYR A 111 24.58 30.02 6.84
CA TYR A 111 23.19 29.68 6.53
C TYR A 111 22.30 29.98 7.73
N GLU A 112 21.62 31.13 7.71
CA GLU A 112 20.60 31.48 8.70
C GLU A 112 19.42 30.53 8.58
N VAL A 113 19.45 29.45 9.38
CA VAL A 113 18.30 28.55 9.55
C VAL A 113 17.12 29.40 10.04
N PRO A 114 16.02 29.51 9.29
CA PRO A 114 14.88 30.34 9.72
C PRO A 114 14.30 29.76 11.00
N GLN A 115 14.58 30.39 12.13
CA GLN A 115 14.05 29.99 13.43
C GLN A 115 12.51 30.06 13.36
N PRO A 116 11.78 28.94 13.48
CA PRO A 116 10.34 28.96 13.41
C PRO A 116 9.82 29.68 14.64
N GLN A 117 9.37 30.94 14.46
CA GLN A 117 8.77 31.79 15.49
C GLN A 117 7.37 31.26 15.88
N THR A 118 7.34 30.04 16.42
CA THR A 118 6.14 29.44 16.96
C THR A 118 5.76 30.22 18.21
N ASN A 119 4.65 30.95 18.14
CA ASN A 119 4.12 31.69 19.28
C ASN A 119 3.93 30.72 20.45
N TYR A 120 4.73 30.91 21.50
CA TYR A 120 4.74 29.99 22.66
C TYR A 120 3.35 29.86 23.30
N GLN A 121 2.53 30.92 23.21
CA GLN A 121 1.13 30.92 23.62
C GLN A 121 0.25 29.98 22.78
N GLU A 122 0.35 29.97 21.45
CA GLU A 122 -0.38 29.03 20.60
C GLU A 122 -0.01 27.56 20.90
N VAL A 123 1.26 27.32 21.25
CA VAL A 123 1.74 25.98 21.65
C VAL A 123 1.13 25.56 22.99
N LEU A 124 1.04 26.48 23.97
CA LEU A 124 0.38 26.24 25.26
C LEU A 124 -1.14 26.04 25.10
N GLU A 125 -1.82 26.86 24.32
CA GLU A 125 -3.26 26.71 24.02
C GLU A 125 -3.55 25.37 23.33
N ARG A 126 -2.70 24.96 22.38
CA ARG A 126 -2.81 23.66 21.71
C ARG A 126 -2.63 22.51 22.70
N GLN A 127 -1.74 22.62 23.67
CA GLN A 127 -1.57 21.62 24.74
C GLN A 127 -2.79 21.59 25.69
N ALA A 128 -3.29 22.74 26.15
CA ALA A 128 -4.46 22.83 27.01
C ALA A 128 -5.70 22.21 26.35
N ARG A 129 -5.94 22.51 25.07
CA ARG A 129 -7.05 21.97 24.26
C ARG A 129 -6.92 20.46 23.99
N LEU A 130 -5.71 19.90 24.04
CA LEU A 130 -5.49 18.45 24.00
C LEU A 130 -5.78 17.80 25.37
N ALA A 131 -5.35 18.42 26.46
CA ALA A 131 -5.64 17.93 27.82
C ALA A 131 -7.15 17.87 28.11
N GLU A 132 -7.89 18.92 27.76
CA GLU A 132 -9.36 18.97 27.86
C GLU A 132 -10.04 17.81 27.10
N ARG A 133 -9.58 17.54 25.87
CA ARG A 133 -10.09 16.40 25.06
C ARG A 133 -9.81 15.04 25.70
N PHE A 134 -8.65 14.87 26.34
CA PHE A 134 -8.35 13.64 27.08
C PHE A 134 -9.21 13.49 28.33
N GLU A 135 -9.50 14.57 29.06
CA GLU A 135 -10.46 14.54 30.17
C GLU A 135 -11.87 14.21 29.70
N GLU A 136 -12.37 14.84 28.64
CA GLU A 136 -13.72 14.55 28.15
C GLU A 136 -13.83 13.11 27.64
N ALA A 137 -12.83 12.63 26.89
CA ALA A 137 -12.76 11.23 26.45
C ALA A 137 -12.72 10.27 27.64
N ARG A 138 -11.97 10.59 28.71
CA ARG A 138 -11.92 9.80 29.94
C ARG A 138 -13.27 9.77 30.67
N ARG A 139 -13.92 10.92 30.87
CA ARG A 139 -15.26 11.01 31.50
C ARG A 139 -16.29 10.23 30.69
N ARG A 140 -16.28 10.33 29.36
CA ARG A 140 -17.13 9.53 28.45
C ARG A 140 -16.83 8.04 28.52
N ALA A 141 -15.56 7.64 28.65
CA ALA A 141 -15.17 6.23 28.81
C ALA A 141 -15.57 5.68 30.18
N GLU A 142 -15.45 6.47 31.24
CA GLU A 142 -15.84 6.11 32.61
C GLU A 142 -17.37 5.97 32.74
N ALA A 143 -18.14 6.90 32.18
CA ALA A 143 -19.60 6.80 32.08
C ALA A 143 -20.07 5.62 31.17
N ARG A 144 -19.21 5.15 30.26
CA ARG A 144 -19.46 3.97 29.40
C ARG A 144 -18.96 2.65 29.99
N LYS A 145 -18.36 2.61 31.18
CA LYS A 145 -18.01 1.35 31.84
C LYS A 145 -19.31 0.61 32.21
N PRO A 146 -19.65 -0.54 31.57
CA PRO A 146 -20.86 -1.26 31.95
C PRO A 146 -20.69 -1.76 33.38
N SER A 147 -21.74 -1.59 34.19
CA SER A 147 -21.79 -2.11 35.55
C SER A 147 -21.50 -3.62 35.52
N GLY A 148 -20.65 -4.10 36.43
CA GLY A 148 -20.20 -5.50 36.42
C GLY A 148 -21.36 -6.52 36.48
N LYS A 149 -22.53 -6.09 36.97
CA LYS A 149 -23.76 -6.89 37.04
C LYS A 149 -24.33 -7.24 35.65
N ASP A 150 -24.20 -6.36 34.65
CA ASP A 150 -24.78 -6.57 33.31
C ASP A 150 -23.95 -7.56 32.48
N ARG A 151 -22.65 -7.67 32.78
CA ARG A 151 -21.79 -8.70 32.18
C ARG A 151 -22.16 -10.11 32.64
N ALA A 152 -22.53 -10.30 33.91
CA ALA A 152 -22.95 -11.60 34.43
C ALA A 152 -24.27 -12.11 33.79
N ALA A 153 -25.20 -11.21 33.49
CA ALA A 153 -26.45 -11.57 32.81
C ALA A 153 -26.25 -11.93 31.32
N SER A 154 -25.28 -11.30 30.66
CA SER A 154 -25.02 -11.49 29.22
C SER A 154 -24.10 -12.67 28.88
N THR A 155 -23.25 -13.13 29.80
CA THR A 155 -22.51 -14.41 29.64
C THR A 155 -23.39 -15.63 29.87
N ARG A 156 -24.16 -15.66 30.96
CA ARG A 156 -24.90 -16.85 31.40
C ARG A 156 -25.97 -17.36 30.43
N ARG A 157 -26.44 -16.50 29.50
CA ARG A 157 -27.37 -16.91 28.42
C ARG A 157 -26.68 -17.47 27.17
N LYS A 158 -25.34 -17.44 27.08
CA LYS A 158 -24.55 -18.06 26.00
C LYS A 158 -23.98 -19.45 26.35
N GLU A 159 -23.78 -19.74 27.64
CA GLU A 159 -23.12 -20.97 28.12
C GLU A 159 -23.89 -22.27 27.79
N ALA A 160 -25.19 -22.18 27.49
CA ALA A 160 -26.01 -23.32 27.05
C ALA A 160 -25.77 -23.77 25.59
N ARG A 161 -24.79 -23.21 24.87
CA ARG A 161 -24.41 -23.62 23.52
C ARG A 161 -22.89 -23.83 23.44
N ALA A 162 -22.47 -25.08 23.22
CA ALA A 162 -21.07 -25.49 23.31
C ALA A 162 -20.11 -24.62 22.48
N PRO A 163 -18.86 -24.39 22.95
CA PRO A 163 -17.89 -23.52 22.31
C PRO A 163 -17.40 -24.11 20.98
N ARG A 164 -18.15 -23.84 19.91
CA ARG A 164 -17.76 -24.11 18.52
C ARG A 164 -16.57 -23.22 18.18
N VAL A 165 -15.35 -23.76 18.38
CA VAL A 165 -14.02 -23.14 18.18
C VAL A 165 -14.11 -21.83 17.41
N GLU A 166 -14.16 -20.72 18.16
CA GLU A 166 -14.31 -19.38 17.61
C GLU A 166 -12.96 -18.99 17.00
N ARG A 167 -12.71 -19.49 15.78
CA ARG A 167 -11.59 -19.10 14.94
C ARG A 167 -11.57 -17.58 14.93
N VAL A 168 -10.45 -16.99 15.33
CA VAL A 168 -10.23 -15.54 15.22
C VAL A 168 -10.19 -15.21 13.73
N VAL A 169 -11.37 -14.95 13.15
CA VAL A 169 -11.50 -14.60 11.74
C VAL A 169 -10.93 -13.20 11.61
N ASN A 170 -9.69 -13.10 11.15
CA ASN A 170 -9.06 -11.83 10.82
C ASN A 170 -10.07 -11.00 9.99
N PRO A 171 -10.43 -9.77 10.40
CA PRO A 171 -11.51 -9.02 9.78
C PRO A 171 -11.28 -8.76 8.29
N LEU A 172 -10.01 -8.65 7.86
CA LEU A 172 -9.66 -8.59 6.43
C LEU A 172 -10.06 -9.87 5.69
N ARG A 173 -9.87 -11.05 6.29
CA ARG A 173 -10.30 -12.33 5.71
C ARG A 173 -11.82 -12.47 5.69
N ALA A 174 -12.53 -11.90 6.68
CA ALA A 174 -13.99 -11.84 6.65
C ALA A 174 -14.48 -10.94 5.50
N ALA A 175 -13.91 -9.74 5.36
CA ALA A 175 -14.23 -8.78 4.30
C ALA A 175 -13.94 -9.32 2.90
N LEU A 176 -12.77 -9.94 2.69
CA LEU A 176 -12.42 -10.62 1.44
C LEU A 176 -13.39 -11.77 1.12
N LEU A 177 -13.77 -12.58 2.12
CA LEU A 177 -14.78 -13.64 1.95
C LEU A 177 -16.22 -13.13 1.78
N SER A 178 -16.47 -11.83 1.90
CA SER A 178 -17.70 -11.19 1.40
C SER A 178 -17.54 -10.59 -0.01
N ASP A 179 -16.41 -9.96 -0.34
CA ASP A 179 -16.13 -9.44 -1.70
C ASP A 179 -16.13 -10.59 -2.72
N LEU A 180 -15.46 -11.71 -2.42
CA LEU A 180 -15.44 -12.93 -3.25
C LEU A 180 -16.77 -13.70 -3.33
N LYS A 181 -17.86 -13.25 -2.67
CA LYS A 181 -19.22 -13.79 -2.89
C LYS A 181 -19.98 -13.04 -3.97
N ASP A 182 -19.56 -11.82 -4.30
CA ASP A 182 -20.09 -11.09 -5.44
C ASP A 182 -19.34 -11.51 -6.72
N GLY A 183 -20.06 -11.57 -7.84
CA GLY A 183 -19.48 -11.85 -9.15
C GLY A 183 -18.48 -10.78 -9.59
N VAL A 184 -18.63 -9.53 -9.15
CA VAL A 184 -17.66 -8.45 -9.41
C VAL A 184 -16.37 -8.67 -8.63
N GLY A 185 -16.46 -9.00 -7.33
CA GLY A 185 -15.30 -9.31 -6.50
C GLY A 185 -14.56 -10.57 -6.94
N LEU A 186 -15.28 -11.61 -7.39
CA LEU A 186 -14.67 -12.80 -7.99
C LEU A 186 -13.89 -12.47 -9.28
N LYS A 187 -14.48 -11.69 -10.20
CA LYS A 187 -13.78 -11.22 -11.42
C LYS A 187 -12.53 -10.40 -11.08
N ARG A 188 -12.62 -9.50 -10.09
CA ARG A 188 -11.46 -8.73 -9.58
C ARG A 188 -10.37 -9.65 -9.03
N ALA A 189 -10.73 -10.68 -8.26
CA ALA A 189 -9.78 -11.63 -7.69
C ALA A 189 -9.05 -12.48 -8.75
N ILE A 190 -9.74 -12.82 -9.86
CA ILE A 190 -9.12 -13.48 -11.02
C ILE A 190 -8.16 -12.52 -11.73
N LEU A 191 -8.61 -11.31 -12.10
CA LEU A 191 -7.75 -10.31 -12.76
C LEU A 191 -6.49 -9.98 -11.94
N LEU A 192 -6.60 -9.87 -10.62
CA LEU A 192 -5.46 -9.66 -9.73
C LEU A 192 -4.47 -10.83 -9.73
N ARG A 193 -4.95 -12.07 -9.91
CA ARG A 193 -4.09 -13.26 -10.03
C ARG A 193 -3.36 -13.32 -11.36
N GLU A 194 -3.99 -12.91 -12.45
CA GLU A 194 -3.32 -12.92 -13.76
C GLU A 194 -2.32 -11.75 -13.87
N VAL A 195 -2.64 -10.56 -13.35
CA VAL A 195 -1.75 -9.38 -13.36
C VAL A 195 -0.59 -9.47 -12.37
N LEU A 196 -0.79 -10.05 -11.18
CA LEU A 196 0.24 -10.13 -10.11
C LEU A 196 0.86 -11.54 -9.96
N GLY A 197 0.40 -12.50 -10.76
CA GLY A 197 0.80 -13.91 -10.71
C GLY A 197 0.31 -14.65 -9.46
N GLU A 198 0.86 -15.85 -9.25
CA GLU A 198 0.50 -16.66 -8.07
C GLU A 198 0.90 -15.93 -6.77
N PRO A 199 -0.03 -15.75 -5.80
CA PRO A 199 0.25 -15.02 -4.57
C PRO A 199 1.30 -15.74 -3.72
N VAL A 200 2.13 -14.98 -3.00
CA VAL A 200 3.38 -15.47 -2.36
C VAL A 200 3.15 -16.70 -1.47
N GLY A 201 2.04 -16.79 -0.75
CA GLY A 201 1.70 -17.95 0.11
C GLY A 201 1.25 -19.22 -0.63
N PHE A 202 1.10 -19.19 -1.95
CA PHE A 202 0.80 -20.35 -2.79
C PHE A 202 2.01 -20.82 -3.62
N ARG A 203 2.97 -19.91 -3.87
CA ARG A 203 4.22 -20.22 -4.59
C ARG A 203 4.94 -21.38 -3.89
N ARG A 204 5.16 -22.47 -4.63
CA ARG A 204 5.93 -23.61 -4.11
C ARG A 204 7.37 -23.17 -3.88
N GLY A 205 7.81 -23.22 -2.62
CA GLY A 205 9.21 -22.99 -2.28
C GLY A 205 10.15 -23.93 -3.04
N PRO A 206 11.44 -23.54 -3.20
CA PRO A 206 12.40 -24.32 -3.98
C PRO A 206 12.46 -25.75 -3.45
N GLN A 207 12.24 -26.72 -4.34
CA GLN A 207 12.47 -28.12 -4.02
C GLN A 207 13.98 -28.29 -3.78
N PRO A 208 14.43 -28.91 -2.67
CA PRO A 208 15.82 -29.31 -2.55
C PRO A 208 16.11 -30.32 -3.65
N GLN A 209 17.05 -30.00 -4.54
CA GLN A 209 17.57 -30.98 -5.49
C GLN A 209 18.28 -32.09 -4.71
N LYS A 210 18.17 -33.32 -5.20
CA LYS A 210 18.81 -34.52 -4.66
C LYS A 210 19.90 -34.99 -5.61
#